data_AF-A6USQ2-F1
#
_entry.id   AF-A6USQ2-F1
#
_cell.length_a   1.000
_cell.length_b   1.000
_cell.length_c   1.000
_cell.angle_alpha   90.00
_cell.angle_beta   90.00
_cell.angle_gamma   90.00
#
_symmetry.space_group_name_H-M   'P 1'
#
loop_
_entity.id
_entity.type
_entity.pdbx_description
1 polymer ?
#
loop_
_entity_poly.entity_id
_entity_poly.type
_entity_poly.pdbx_seq_one_letter_code
_entity_poly.pdbx_strand_id
1 'polypeptide(L)'
;MADIKTHLRELSVIAGILYTISEKNINELYQMHPKDFFKYLSSKISNDISNASNITYLPDFNNYKSIMCNGINLGKKIVDLGIVDDYTKIYWLGSDSQKNDPVDLKVGNTGFSLKEESYILENMGLYKYLNTMTNSKFERGLHIFENFAEAEYAKWFEYTWNSMLGWLKTNNNIWSLTKNDKTSEIKIVNSEVQFIINGTVISKLPNRNISVKEYIEHTDSKSREKVFSKWINSKFKKDKKYIDLKNICSQKAGSELCNYISRNYNPVGLARFLQIYENGYYYAKTTEKDIEIYYVPSISEFEKDIEIDKIEYSIPKSQLNIITTVKNKITGNSLEFRNECRFSHGQFNGTPEAKMYYGRNTDLSDIYEKKY
;
A
#
# COMPACT_ATOMS: atom_id res chain seq x y z
N MET A 1 21.36 -1.01 2.65
CA MET A 1 22.06 -1.46 1.43
C MET A 1 21.02 -1.94 0.46
N ALA A 2 20.95 -1.37 -0.74
CA ALA A 2 20.09 -1.90 -1.79
C ALA A 2 20.58 -3.31 -2.21
N ASP A 3 19.63 -4.16 -2.59
CA ASP A 3 19.88 -5.54 -3.01
C ASP A 3 20.75 -5.56 -4.28
N ILE A 4 21.66 -6.54 -4.39
CA ILE A 4 22.50 -6.74 -5.58
C ILE A 4 21.66 -6.84 -6.86
N LYS A 5 20.45 -7.39 -6.75
CA LYS A 5 19.47 -7.46 -7.83
C LYS A 5 19.03 -6.08 -8.31
N THR A 6 18.78 -5.14 -7.39
CA THR A 6 18.40 -3.76 -7.71
C THR A 6 19.53 -3.06 -8.47
N HIS A 7 20.76 -3.15 -7.97
CA HIS A 7 21.92 -2.56 -8.66
C HIS A 7 22.10 -3.15 -10.06
N LEU A 8 22.07 -4.48 -10.17
CA LEU A 8 22.26 -5.15 -11.44
C LEU A 8 21.17 -4.80 -12.45
N ARG A 9 19.91 -4.70 -12.01
CA ARG A 9 18.78 -4.27 -12.85
C ARG A 9 19.02 -2.88 -13.42
N GLU A 10 19.24 -1.89 -12.57
CA GLU A 10 19.37 -0.49 -12.98
C GLU A 10 20.60 -0.28 -13.88
N LEU A 11 21.72 -0.90 -13.54
CA LEU A 11 22.92 -0.85 -14.38
C LEU A 11 22.76 -1.62 -15.69
N SER A 12 21.94 -2.68 -15.74
CA SER A 12 21.61 -3.38 -16.99
C SER A 12 20.75 -2.53 -17.93
N VAL A 13 19.88 -1.65 -17.40
CA VAL A 13 19.17 -0.65 -18.21
C VAL A 13 20.15 0.27 -18.91
N ILE A 14 21.12 0.81 -18.16
CA ILE A 14 22.16 1.67 -18.72
C ILE A 14 23.01 0.92 -19.77
N ALA A 15 23.40 -0.32 -19.48
CA ALA A 15 24.13 -1.15 -20.43
C ALA A 15 23.33 -1.36 -21.72
N GLY A 16 22.02 -1.61 -21.62
CA GLY A 16 21.11 -1.73 -22.75
C GLY A 16 21.05 -0.46 -23.60
N ILE A 17 20.95 0.72 -22.96
CA ILE A 17 20.98 2.01 -23.65
C ILE A 17 22.30 2.16 -24.42
N LEU A 18 23.44 2.01 -23.74
CA LEU A 18 24.77 2.20 -24.31
C LEU A 18 25.05 1.24 -25.48
N TYR A 19 24.69 -0.04 -25.34
CA TYR A 19 24.89 -1.04 -26.39
C TYR A 19 23.98 -0.80 -27.59
N THR A 20 22.75 -0.33 -27.37
CA THR A 20 21.80 -0.04 -28.45
C THR A 20 22.26 1.15 -29.28
N ILE A 21 22.70 2.24 -28.62
CA ILE A 21 23.19 3.45 -29.31
C ILE A 21 24.49 3.18 -30.06
N SER A 22 25.42 2.42 -29.46
CA SER A 22 26.68 2.06 -30.11
C SER A 22 26.56 0.91 -31.12
N GLU A 23 25.35 0.46 -31.45
CA GLU A 23 25.07 -0.68 -32.36
C GLU A 23 25.86 -1.96 -32.02
N LYS A 24 26.13 -2.20 -30.74
CA LYS A 24 26.91 -3.36 -30.26
C LYS A 24 26.05 -4.59 -30.06
N ASN A 25 26.68 -5.76 -30.18
CA ASN A 25 26.01 -7.03 -29.92
C ASN A 25 25.73 -7.22 -28.43
N ILE A 26 24.46 -7.16 -28.05
CA ILE A 26 24.00 -7.31 -26.67
C ILE A 26 24.36 -8.67 -26.05
N ASN A 27 24.57 -9.72 -26.87
CA ASN A 27 24.98 -11.01 -26.34
C ASN A 27 26.33 -10.96 -25.62
N GLU A 28 27.18 -9.98 -25.94
CA GLU A 28 28.45 -9.74 -25.24
C GLU A 28 28.21 -9.38 -23.76
N LEU A 29 27.13 -8.67 -23.43
CA LEU A 29 26.82 -8.29 -22.04
C LEU A 29 26.56 -9.51 -21.15
N TYR A 30 25.89 -10.55 -21.68
CA TYR A 30 25.60 -11.76 -20.91
C TYR A 30 26.81 -12.67 -20.72
N GLN A 31 27.83 -12.53 -21.57
CA GLN A 31 29.06 -13.31 -21.53
C GLN A 31 30.18 -12.59 -20.76
N MET A 32 30.01 -11.29 -20.51
CA MET A 32 30.98 -10.46 -19.82
C MET A 32 31.13 -10.89 -18.35
N HIS A 33 32.35 -11.00 -17.87
CA HIS A 33 32.59 -11.27 -16.46
C HIS A 33 32.11 -10.07 -15.61
N PRO A 34 31.52 -10.27 -14.42
CA PRO A 34 30.92 -9.18 -13.63
C PRO A 34 31.86 -8.00 -13.32
N LYS A 35 33.16 -8.27 -13.14
CA LYS A 35 34.19 -7.22 -12.99
C LYS A 35 34.36 -6.36 -14.24
N ASP A 36 34.34 -6.96 -15.42
CA ASP A 36 34.49 -6.25 -16.69
C ASP A 36 33.22 -5.45 -17.01
N PHE A 37 32.05 -6.01 -16.70
CA PHE A 37 30.77 -5.30 -16.80
C PHE A 37 30.76 -4.04 -15.95
N PHE A 38 31.14 -4.17 -14.68
CA PHE A 38 31.23 -3.03 -13.77
C PHE A 38 32.26 -1.99 -14.27
N LYS A 39 33.45 -2.43 -14.68
CA LYS A 39 34.50 -1.54 -15.21
C LYS A 39 34.05 -0.80 -16.47
N TYR A 40 33.38 -1.49 -17.39
CA TYR A 40 32.82 -0.89 -18.60
C TYR A 40 31.84 0.22 -18.24
N LEU A 41 30.86 -0.06 -17.37
CA LEU A 41 29.86 0.93 -16.96
C LEU A 41 30.46 2.10 -16.18
N SER A 42 31.40 1.85 -15.25
CA SER A 42 32.12 2.91 -14.53
C SER A 42 32.88 3.87 -15.45
N SER A 43 33.26 3.41 -16.66
CA SER A 43 33.93 4.26 -17.66
C SER A 43 32.98 5.09 -18.53
N LYS A 44 31.68 4.80 -18.48
CA LYS A 44 30.66 5.40 -19.36
C LYS A 44 29.60 6.20 -18.60
N ILE A 45 29.29 5.82 -17.36
CA ILE A 45 28.37 6.55 -16.49
C ILE A 45 29.07 7.80 -15.96
N SER A 46 28.35 8.92 -15.96
CA SER A 46 28.92 10.26 -15.71
C SER A 46 29.18 10.54 -14.22
N ASN A 47 28.71 9.69 -13.31
CA ASN A 47 28.90 9.82 -11.86
C ASN A 47 29.41 8.51 -11.25
N ASP A 48 29.86 8.58 -9.99
CA ASP A 48 30.38 7.43 -9.27
C ASP A 48 29.30 6.35 -9.07
N ILE A 49 29.66 5.11 -9.39
CA ILE A 49 28.82 3.93 -9.21
C ILE A 49 29.39 2.92 -8.20
N SER A 50 30.40 3.33 -7.41
CA SER A 50 31.09 2.48 -6.42
C SER A 50 30.15 1.77 -5.43
N ASN A 51 28.99 2.35 -5.14
CA ASN A 51 27.94 1.75 -4.31
C ASN A 51 27.39 0.42 -4.88
N ALA A 52 27.53 0.17 -6.18
CA ALA A 52 27.21 -1.10 -6.85
C ALA A 52 28.40 -2.05 -7.01
N SER A 53 29.53 -1.80 -6.34
CA SER A 53 30.72 -2.65 -6.42
C SER A 53 30.48 -4.08 -5.96
N ASN A 54 29.40 -4.34 -5.22
CA ASN A 54 28.98 -5.68 -4.83
C ASN A 54 28.70 -6.62 -6.02
N ILE A 55 28.39 -6.08 -7.21
CA ILE A 55 28.27 -6.87 -8.46
C ILE A 55 29.59 -7.57 -8.81
N THR A 56 30.73 -6.96 -8.49
CA THR A 56 32.07 -7.51 -8.82
C THR A 56 32.44 -8.78 -8.05
N TYR A 57 31.68 -9.09 -6.99
CA TYR A 57 31.83 -10.30 -6.19
C TYR A 57 31.08 -11.51 -6.75
N LEU A 58 30.23 -11.31 -7.78
CA LEU A 58 29.57 -12.41 -8.47
C LEU A 58 30.59 -13.22 -9.29
N PRO A 59 30.50 -14.56 -9.28
CA PRO A 59 31.34 -15.40 -10.13
C PRO A 59 30.96 -15.27 -11.61
N ASP A 60 29.65 -15.18 -11.89
CA ASP A 60 29.07 -15.03 -13.22
C ASP A 60 27.65 -14.45 -13.11
N PHE A 61 27.00 -14.24 -14.26
CA PHE A 61 25.62 -13.75 -14.35
C PHE A 61 24.56 -14.84 -14.58
N ASN A 62 24.90 -16.12 -14.52
CA ASN A 62 23.98 -17.21 -14.89
C ASN A 62 22.68 -17.17 -14.06
N ASN A 63 22.80 -16.94 -12.74
CA ASN A 63 21.66 -16.83 -11.83
C ASN A 63 20.89 -15.51 -11.92
N TYR A 64 21.39 -14.54 -12.70
CA TYR A 64 20.85 -13.20 -12.81
C TYR A 64 20.47 -12.81 -14.25
N LYS A 65 20.53 -13.78 -15.18
CA LYS A 65 20.31 -13.53 -16.61
C LYS A 65 18.95 -12.92 -16.89
N SER A 66 17.89 -13.34 -16.21
CA SER A 66 16.55 -12.76 -16.38
C SER A 66 16.51 -11.27 -15.98
N ILE A 67 17.11 -10.91 -14.85
CA ILE A 67 17.21 -9.53 -14.35
C ILE A 67 17.97 -8.67 -15.37
N MET A 68 19.09 -9.18 -15.89
CA MET A 68 19.86 -8.48 -16.92
C MET A 68 19.07 -8.32 -18.21
N CYS A 69 18.42 -9.38 -18.71
CA CYS A 69 17.59 -9.34 -19.91
C CYS A 69 16.48 -8.28 -19.78
N ASN A 70 15.79 -8.25 -18.63
CA ASN A 70 14.72 -7.30 -18.36
C ASN A 70 15.24 -5.85 -18.36
N GLY A 71 16.36 -5.60 -17.69
CA GLY A 71 17.01 -4.29 -17.69
C GLY A 71 17.46 -3.88 -19.09
N ILE A 72 18.16 -4.74 -19.82
CA ILE A 72 18.67 -4.44 -21.17
C ILE A 72 17.53 -4.16 -22.15
N ASN A 73 16.45 -4.96 -22.12
CA ASN A 73 15.30 -4.75 -22.99
C ASN A 73 14.58 -3.43 -22.67
N LEU A 74 14.48 -3.06 -21.38
CA LEU A 74 13.98 -1.74 -20.99
C LEU A 74 14.88 -0.63 -21.53
N GLY A 75 16.21 -0.79 -21.45
CA GLY A 75 17.18 0.15 -22.01
C GLY A 75 16.99 0.39 -23.51
N LYS A 76 16.71 -0.65 -24.29
CA LYS A 76 16.33 -0.50 -25.71
C LYS A 76 15.10 0.36 -25.89
N LYS A 77 14.04 0.09 -25.12
CA LYS A 77 12.79 0.87 -25.19
C LYS A 77 12.97 2.33 -24.80
N ILE A 78 13.90 2.63 -23.90
CA ILE A 78 14.28 4.01 -23.60
C ILE A 78 14.95 4.69 -24.80
N VAL A 79 15.81 3.99 -25.55
CA VAL A 79 16.39 4.52 -26.80
C VAL A 79 15.31 4.75 -27.86
N ASP A 80 14.35 3.83 -27.98
CA ASP A 80 13.22 3.95 -28.92
C ASP A 80 12.32 5.17 -28.62
N LEU A 81 12.46 5.86 -27.47
CA LEU A 81 11.77 7.14 -27.21
C LEU A 81 12.38 8.32 -28.00
N GLY A 82 13.54 8.14 -28.64
CA GLY A 82 14.20 9.19 -29.43
C GLY A 82 14.83 10.31 -28.63
N ILE A 83 15.06 10.09 -27.33
CA ILE A 83 15.63 11.10 -26.40
C ILE A 83 17.13 10.90 -26.13
N VAL A 84 17.77 9.92 -26.77
CA VAL A 84 19.16 9.54 -26.52
C VAL A 84 19.96 9.54 -27.82
N ASP A 85 21.15 10.13 -27.77
CA ASP A 85 22.16 10.13 -28.82
C ASP A 85 23.55 9.76 -28.26
N ASP A 86 24.57 9.75 -29.12
CA ASP A 86 25.96 9.41 -28.77
C ASP A 86 26.60 10.34 -27.74
N TYR A 87 26.09 11.57 -27.57
CA TYR A 87 26.63 12.58 -26.66
C TYR A 87 25.83 12.68 -25.36
N THR A 88 24.74 11.95 -25.25
CA THR A 88 23.83 12.01 -24.13
C THR A 88 24.49 11.45 -22.88
N LYS A 89 24.66 12.31 -21.87
CA LYS A 89 25.22 11.91 -20.58
C LYS A 89 24.22 11.05 -19.82
N ILE A 90 24.70 9.94 -19.25
CA ILE A 90 23.90 9.04 -18.43
C ILE A 90 24.40 9.09 -16.99
N TYR A 91 23.49 9.27 -16.05
CA TYR A 91 23.76 9.28 -14.61
C TYR A 91 22.95 8.19 -13.91
N TRP A 92 23.59 7.45 -13.02
CA TRP A 92 22.92 6.50 -12.15
C TRP A 92 22.61 7.14 -10.80
N LEU A 93 21.33 7.31 -10.48
CA LEU A 93 20.84 8.00 -9.28
C LEU A 93 20.19 7.03 -8.27
N GLY A 94 20.18 5.73 -8.55
CA GLY A 94 19.62 4.71 -7.67
C GLY A 94 20.39 4.50 -6.37
N SER A 95 21.62 5.00 -6.28
CA SER A 95 22.44 4.91 -5.07
C SER A 95 22.09 5.94 -3.99
N ASP A 96 21.41 7.03 -4.37
CA ASP A 96 20.94 8.04 -3.42
C ASP A 96 19.60 7.60 -2.81
N SER A 97 19.66 7.13 -1.56
CA SER A 97 18.48 6.73 -0.79
C SER A 97 17.82 7.90 -0.03
N GLN A 98 18.40 9.10 -0.08
CA GLN A 98 17.90 10.29 0.59
C GLN A 98 17.22 11.28 -0.36
N LYS A 99 17.21 10.99 -1.67
CA LYS A 99 16.48 11.79 -2.65
C LYS A 99 14.97 11.81 -2.36
N ASN A 100 14.36 12.96 -2.59
CA ASN A 100 12.92 13.17 -2.40
C ASN A 100 12.08 12.77 -3.64
N ASP A 101 12.72 12.34 -4.73
CA ASP A 101 12.09 11.92 -5.98
C ASP A 101 12.40 10.44 -6.31
N PRO A 102 11.67 9.81 -7.25
CA PRO A 102 11.78 8.39 -7.52
C PRO A 102 12.74 8.10 -8.68
N VAL A 103 13.51 9.09 -9.18
CA VAL A 103 14.32 8.98 -10.40
C VAL A 103 15.60 8.20 -10.13
N ASP A 104 15.71 6.99 -10.70
CA ASP A 104 16.83 6.07 -10.50
C ASP A 104 17.91 6.22 -11.58
N LEU A 105 17.54 6.79 -12.72
CA LEU A 105 18.39 6.98 -13.90
C LEU A 105 18.08 8.34 -14.53
N LYS A 106 19.12 9.09 -14.92
CA LYS A 106 18.96 10.30 -15.73
C LYS A 106 19.70 10.15 -17.05
N VAL A 107 18.99 10.35 -18.16
CA VAL A 107 19.50 10.29 -19.53
C VAL A 107 19.36 11.68 -20.15
N GLY A 108 20.48 12.38 -20.29
CA GLY A 108 20.48 13.80 -20.63
C GLY A 108 19.78 14.62 -19.55
N ASN A 109 18.67 15.25 -19.90
CA ASN A 109 17.82 16.00 -18.96
C ASN A 109 16.62 15.18 -18.44
N THR A 110 16.42 13.97 -18.95
CA THR A 110 15.23 13.17 -18.69
C THR A 110 15.45 12.19 -17.55
N GLY A 111 14.58 12.23 -16.54
CA GLY A 111 14.57 11.26 -15.43
C GLY A 111 13.77 10.00 -15.74
N PHE A 112 14.22 8.87 -15.22
CA PHE A 112 13.56 7.57 -15.26
C PHE A 112 13.49 6.98 -13.85
N SER A 113 12.28 6.65 -13.38
CA SER A 113 12.07 5.77 -12.23
C SER A 113 11.94 4.33 -12.71
N LEU A 114 12.78 3.43 -12.18
CA LEU A 114 12.90 2.07 -12.67
C LEU A 114 12.27 1.09 -11.67
N LYS A 115 11.16 0.44 -12.06
CA LYS A 115 10.50 -0.59 -11.23
C LYS A 115 10.35 -1.91 -11.99
N GLU A 116 10.17 -3.00 -11.26
CA GLU A 116 9.74 -4.29 -11.83
C GLU A 116 8.26 -4.51 -11.52
N GLU A 117 7.95 -5.38 -10.57
CA GLU A 117 6.55 -5.71 -10.22
C GLU A 117 5.90 -4.66 -9.31
N SER A 118 6.67 -3.67 -8.83
CA SER A 118 6.16 -2.63 -7.94
C SER A 118 5.41 -1.55 -8.72
N TYR A 119 4.20 -1.24 -8.25
CA TYR A 119 3.47 -0.06 -8.68
C TYR A 119 4.19 1.22 -8.28
N ILE A 120 4.05 2.26 -9.10
CA ILE A 120 4.57 3.59 -8.78
C ILE A 120 3.90 4.15 -7.52
N LEU A 121 2.58 3.99 -7.32
CA LEU A 121 1.94 4.51 -6.11
C LEU A 121 2.14 3.57 -4.92
N GLU A 122 2.37 4.18 -3.77
CA GLU A 122 2.58 3.46 -2.52
C GLU A 122 1.27 2.82 -2.03
N ASN A 123 1.34 1.57 -1.57
CA ASN A 123 0.26 0.99 -0.78
C ASN A 123 0.26 1.62 0.62
N MET A 124 -0.51 2.69 0.79
CA MET A 124 -0.56 3.44 2.04
C MET A 124 -1.74 3.05 2.93
N GLY A 125 -1.49 2.98 4.23
CA GLY A 125 -2.57 2.90 5.21
C GLY A 125 -3.37 4.21 5.24
N LEU A 126 -4.65 4.13 5.63
CA LEU A 126 -5.59 5.25 5.59
C LEU A 126 -5.09 6.49 6.33
N TYR A 127 -4.40 6.35 7.47
CA TYR A 127 -3.85 7.52 8.17
C TYR A 127 -2.84 8.31 7.30
N LYS A 128 -1.96 7.61 6.57
CA LYS A 128 -0.99 8.22 5.66
C LYS A 128 -1.69 8.80 4.44
N TYR A 129 -2.71 8.11 3.93
CA TYR A 129 -3.57 8.62 2.88
C TYR A 129 -4.25 9.94 3.30
N LEU A 130 -4.91 9.99 4.46
CA LEU A 130 -5.54 11.19 4.98
C LEU A 130 -4.52 12.32 5.17
N ASN A 131 -3.41 12.06 5.85
CA ASN A 131 -2.37 13.08 6.03
C ASN A 131 -1.82 13.60 4.70
N THR A 132 -1.78 12.75 3.67
CA THR A 132 -1.37 13.16 2.33
C THR A 132 -2.43 14.03 1.68
N MET A 133 -3.68 13.59 1.66
CA MET A 133 -4.77 14.27 0.96
C MET A 133 -5.27 15.52 1.68
N THR A 134 -5.04 15.66 2.99
CA THR A 134 -5.61 16.74 3.80
C THR A 134 -4.60 17.54 4.62
N ASN A 135 -3.30 17.26 4.49
CA ASN A 135 -2.22 17.84 5.31
C ASN A 135 -2.42 17.65 6.83
N SER A 136 -3.22 16.66 7.21
CA SER A 136 -3.48 16.32 8.61
C SER A 136 -2.29 15.61 9.25
N LYS A 137 -2.36 15.42 10.57
CA LYS A 137 -1.31 14.78 11.38
C LYS A 137 -1.84 13.58 12.17
N PHE A 138 -2.64 12.74 11.52
CA PHE A 138 -3.10 11.48 12.12
C PHE A 138 -1.94 10.53 12.34
N GLU A 139 -1.92 9.87 13.49
CA GLU A 139 -0.90 8.89 13.84
C GLU A 139 -1.17 7.53 13.20
N ARG A 140 -0.12 6.71 13.12
CA ARG A 140 -0.26 5.30 12.73
C ARG A 140 -1.15 4.60 13.75
N GLY A 141 -2.21 3.93 13.28
CA GLY A 141 -3.19 3.29 14.16
C GLY A 141 -4.49 4.06 14.33
N LEU A 142 -4.76 5.07 13.49
CA LEU A 142 -6.04 5.80 13.44
C LEU A 142 -7.27 4.86 13.42
N HIS A 143 -8.08 4.90 14.48
CA HIS A 143 -9.29 4.10 14.59
C HIS A 143 -10.51 4.82 14.00
N ILE A 144 -10.76 4.59 12.71
CA ILE A 144 -11.79 5.30 11.95
C ILE A 144 -13.15 5.40 12.63
N PHE A 145 -13.65 4.35 13.28
CA PHE A 145 -14.97 4.37 13.90
C PHE A 145 -14.97 5.16 15.22
N GLU A 146 -13.84 5.24 15.92
CA GLU A 146 -13.74 6.05 17.14
C GLU A 146 -13.60 7.52 16.76
N ASN A 147 -12.84 7.83 15.71
CA ASN A 147 -12.60 9.19 15.27
C ASN A 147 -13.75 9.81 14.46
N PHE A 148 -14.53 9.02 13.71
CA PHE A 148 -15.54 9.53 12.78
C PHE A 148 -16.97 9.01 13.05
N ALA A 149 -17.18 8.13 14.03
CA ALA A 149 -18.49 7.59 14.38
C ALA A 149 -18.56 7.09 15.84
N GLU A 150 -18.00 7.84 16.78
CA GLU A 150 -17.81 7.41 18.18
C GLU A 150 -19.10 6.89 18.81
N ALA A 151 -20.20 7.62 18.67
CA ALA A 151 -21.48 7.28 19.26
C ALA A 151 -22.07 5.99 18.66
N GLU A 152 -21.99 5.82 17.34
CA GLU A 152 -22.47 4.62 16.65
C GLU A 152 -21.58 3.41 16.97
N TYR A 153 -20.26 3.61 17.08
CA TYR A 153 -19.32 2.57 17.47
C TYR A 153 -19.58 2.09 18.89
N ALA A 154 -19.80 3.00 19.83
CA ALA A 154 -20.16 2.69 21.21
C ALA A 154 -21.48 1.88 21.28
N LYS A 155 -22.52 2.28 20.53
CA LYS A 155 -23.80 1.54 20.46
C LYS A 155 -23.62 0.14 19.88
N TRP A 156 -22.82 0.01 18.82
CA TRP A 156 -22.53 -1.28 18.21
C TRP A 156 -21.79 -2.22 19.18
N PHE A 157 -20.79 -1.69 19.89
CA PHE A 157 -20.06 -2.43 20.92
C PHE A 157 -20.98 -2.85 22.08
N GLU A 158 -21.72 -1.90 22.66
CA GLU A 158 -22.63 -2.12 23.79
C GLU A 158 -23.64 -3.23 23.50
N TYR A 159 -24.26 -3.17 22.31
CA TYR A 159 -25.21 -4.20 21.90
C TYR A 159 -24.54 -5.59 21.80
N THR A 160 -23.33 -5.65 21.24
CA THR A 160 -22.58 -6.90 21.08
C THR A 160 -22.18 -7.48 22.45
N TRP A 161 -21.67 -6.64 23.35
CA TRP A 161 -21.27 -7.02 24.69
C TRP A 161 -22.44 -7.54 25.52
N ASN A 162 -23.54 -6.78 25.57
CA ASN A 162 -24.72 -7.17 26.35
C ASN A 162 -25.37 -8.44 25.80
N SER A 163 -25.33 -8.64 24.48
CA SER A 163 -25.81 -9.88 23.86
C SER A 163 -24.94 -11.08 24.23
N MET A 164 -23.62 -10.90 24.35
CA MET A 164 -22.72 -11.93 24.87
C MET A 164 -23.07 -12.29 26.32
N LEU A 165 -23.23 -11.30 27.19
CA LEU A 165 -23.61 -11.54 28.59
C LEU A 165 -24.95 -12.27 28.70
N GLY A 166 -25.95 -11.83 27.94
CA GLY A 166 -27.27 -12.48 27.88
C GLY A 166 -27.16 -13.93 27.42
N TRP A 167 -26.42 -14.18 26.34
CA TRP A 167 -26.21 -15.52 25.82
C TRP A 167 -25.51 -16.43 26.83
N LEU A 168 -24.47 -15.94 27.53
CA LEU A 168 -23.76 -16.74 28.54
C LEU A 168 -24.70 -17.12 29.69
N LYS A 169 -25.51 -16.19 30.19
CA LYS A 169 -26.47 -16.45 31.27
C LYS A 169 -27.47 -17.55 30.92
N THR A 170 -27.91 -17.62 29.66
CA THR A 170 -28.83 -18.69 29.19
C THR A 170 -28.12 -19.99 28.81
N ASN A 171 -26.78 -20.02 28.80
CA ASN A 171 -25.97 -21.17 28.39
C ASN A 171 -24.95 -21.55 29.48
N ASN A 172 -25.43 -21.71 30.72
CA ASN A 172 -24.62 -22.16 31.85
C ASN A 172 -23.35 -21.34 32.10
N ASN A 173 -23.41 -20.03 31.80
CA ASN A 173 -22.32 -19.08 32.01
C ASN A 173 -21.02 -19.41 31.27
N ILE A 174 -21.06 -20.22 30.20
CA ILE A 174 -19.87 -20.65 29.48
C ILE A 174 -20.07 -20.70 27.95
N TRP A 175 -19.06 -20.25 27.23
CA TRP A 175 -18.88 -20.52 25.81
C TRP A 175 -17.48 -21.10 25.61
N SER A 176 -17.34 -22.10 24.75
CA SER A 176 -16.06 -22.68 24.37
C SER A 176 -16.02 -22.99 22.87
N LEU A 177 -14.82 -22.90 22.30
CA LEU A 177 -14.52 -23.26 20.93
C LEU A 177 -13.15 -23.92 20.86
N THR A 178 -13.10 -25.16 20.38
CA THR A 178 -11.86 -25.90 20.13
C THR A 178 -11.61 -26.02 18.63
N LYS A 179 -10.43 -25.59 18.18
CA LYS A 179 -9.99 -25.74 16.79
C LYS A 179 -8.49 -25.96 16.74
N ASN A 180 -8.03 -27.03 16.07
CA ASN A 180 -6.62 -27.41 15.93
C ASN A 180 -5.89 -27.43 17.30
N ASP A 181 -6.46 -28.16 18.25
CA ASP A 181 -5.95 -28.31 19.63
C ASP A 181 -5.78 -27.01 20.43
N LYS A 182 -6.41 -25.92 19.96
CA LYS A 182 -6.47 -24.64 20.67
C LYS A 182 -7.89 -24.38 21.14
N THR A 183 -8.06 -24.14 22.43
CA THR A 183 -9.35 -23.78 23.04
C THR A 183 -9.43 -22.27 23.22
N SER A 184 -10.62 -21.72 23.05
CA SER A 184 -10.95 -20.33 23.33
C SER A 184 -12.28 -20.30 24.05
N GLU A 185 -12.34 -19.67 25.21
CA GLU A 185 -13.49 -19.79 26.11
C GLU A 185 -13.82 -18.45 26.77
N ILE A 186 -15.10 -18.28 27.07
CA ILE A 186 -15.63 -17.18 27.87
C ILE A 186 -16.42 -17.80 29.01
N LYS A 187 -16.11 -17.42 30.26
CA LYS A 187 -16.80 -17.93 31.44
C LYS A 187 -17.20 -16.81 32.38
N ILE A 188 -18.38 -16.88 32.97
CA ILE A 188 -18.76 -16.00 34.09
C ILE A 188 -18.43 -16.69 35.41
N VAL A 189 -17.56 -16.08 36.22
CA VAL A 189 -17.13 -16.58 37.54
C VAL A 189 -17.11 -15.40 38.52
N ASN A 190 -17.77 -15.51 39.66
CA ASN A 190 -17.74 -14.50 40.74
C ASN A 190 -17.97 -13.05 40.24
N SER A 191 -18.99 -12.85 39.40
CA SER A 191 -19.32 -11.55 38.78
C SER A 191 -18.27 -10.99 37.80
N GLU A 192 -17.30 -11.79 37.37
CA GLU A 192 -16.36 -11.48 36.30
C GLU A 192 -16.67 -12.29 35.05
N VAL A 193 -16.43 -11.69 33.89
CA VAL A 193 -16.30 -12.37 32.60
C VAL A 193 -14.82 -12.66 32.38
N GLN A 194 -14.46 -13.93 32.29
CA GLN A 194 -13.10 -14.39 32.06
C GLN A 194 -12.93 -14.84 30.62
N PHE A 195 -11.94 -14.28 29.93
CA PHE A 195 -11.49 -14.77 28.63
C PHE A 195 -10.34 -15.74 28.83
N ILE A 196 -10.46 -16.93 28.26
CA ILE A 196 -9.56 -18.06 28.53
C ILE A 196 -9.06 -18.64 27.19
N ILE A 197 -7.77 -18.96 27.13
CA ILE A 197 -7.16 -19.67 26.00
C ILE A 197 -6.36 -20.85 26.56
N ASN A 198 -6.64 -22.05 26.06
CA ASN A 198 -5.95 -23.28 26.45
C ASN A 198 -5.93 -23.47 27.98
N GLY A 199 -7.05 -23.19 28.66
CA GLY A 199 -7.18 -23.28 30.12
C GLY A 199 -6.64 -22.10 30.92
N THR A 200 -5.91 -21.17 30.31
CA THR A 200 -5.35 -19.99 30.99
C THR A 200 -6.26 -18.77 30.84
N VAL A 201 -6.65 -18.14 31.97
CA VAL A 201 -7.33 -16.84 31.98
C VAL A 201 -6.37 -15.76 31.50
N ILE A 202 -6.70 -15.07 30.42
CA ILE A 202 -5.88 -14.01 29.83
C ILE A 202 -6.46 -12.61 29.99
N SER A 203 -7.76 -12.51 30.30
CA SER A 203 -8.42 -11.23 30.59
C SER A 203 -9.59 -11.44 31.53
N LYS A 204 -9.85 -10.45 32.38
CA LYS A 204 -10.97 -10.41 33.31
C LYS A 204 -11.71 -9.09 33.11
N LEU A 205 -13.00 -9.16 32.88
CA LEU A 205 -13.86 -8.00 32.66
C LEU A 205 -15.04 -8.03 33.63
N PRO A 206 -15.64 -6.88 33.99
CA PRO A 206 -16.86 -6.86 34.79
C PRO A 206 -18.04 -7.57 34.10
N ASN A 207 -18.83 -8.36 34.83
CA ASN A 207 -20.10 -8.93 34.35
C ASN A 207 -21.25 -7.89 34.42
N ARG A 208 -21.07 -6.77 33.72
CA ARG A 208 -22.07 -5.73 33.54
C ARG A 208 -21.88 -5.08 32.17
N ASN A 209 -22.75 -4.14 31.83
CA ASN A 209 -22.49 -3.26 30.70
C ASN A 209 -21.18 -2.48 30.93
N ILE A 210 -20.32 -2.41 29.92
CA ILE A 210 -19.03 -1.72 29.96
C ILE A 210 -18.90 -0.83 28.72
N SER A 211 -18.06 0.21 28.81
CA SER A 211 -17.72 1.04 27.66
C SER A 211 -16.66 0.39 26.76
N VAL A 212 -16.49 0.90 25.54
CA VAL A 212 -15.38 0.51 24.64
C VAL A 212 -14.04 0.76 25.33
N LYS A 213 -13.88 1.90 25.99
CA LYS A 213 -12.65 2.26 26.71
C LYS A 213 -12.33 1.25 27.82
N GLU A 214 -13.32 0.93 28.66
CA GLU A 214 -13.17 -0.05 29.74
C GLU A 214 -12.83 -1.45 29.19
N TYR A 215 -13.46 -1.84 28.07
CA TYR A 215 -13.11 -3.07 27.36
C TYR A 215 -11.65 -3.07 26.90
N ILE A 216 -11.18 -1.96 26.32
CA ILE A 216 -9.80 -1.81 25.85
C ILE A 216 -8.80 -1.87 26.99
N GLU A 217 -9.11 -1.29 28.15
CA GLU A 217 -8.24 -1.30 29.34
C GLU A 217 -8.06 -2.71 29.94
N HIS A 218 -9.07 -3.57 29.80
CA HIS A 218 -9.05 -4.92 30.38
C HIS A 218 -8.63 -6.03 29.39
N THR A 219 -8.37 -5.68 28.13
CA THR A 219 -8.07 -6.64 27.06
C THR A 219 -6.90 -6.21 26.19
N ASP A 220 -6.25 -7.18 25.59
CA ASP A 220 -5.18 -7.01 24.61
C ASP A 220 -5.58 -7.57 23.23
N SER A 221 -4.72 -7.41 22.22
CA SER A 221 -5.00 -7.92 20.87
C SER A 221 -5.31 -9.43 20.85
N LYS A 222 -4.62 -10.20 21.69
CA LYS A 222 -4.76 -11.66 21.77
C LYS A 222 -6.13 -12.07 22.29
N SER A 223 -6.60 -11.46 23.36
CA SER A 223 -7.90 -11.73 23.97
C SER A 223 -9.06 -11.28 23.08
N ARG A 224 -8.95 -10.11 22.44
CA ARG A 224 -9.95 -9.61 21.48
C ARG A 224 -10.05 -10.49 20.22
N GLU A 225 -8.92 -10.85 19.62
CA GLU A 225 -8.86 -11.71 18.43
C GLU A 225 -9.33 -13.13 18.72
N LYS A 226 -8.74 -13.75 19.75
CA LYS A 226 -8.86 -15.20 19.92
C LYS A 226 -10.06 -15.61 20.73
N VAL A 227 -10.69 -14.71 21.48
CA VAL A 227 -11.85 -15.02 22.32
C VAL A 227 -13.08 -14.24 21.85
N PHE A 228 -13.14 -12.92 22.07
CA PHE A 228 -14.36 -12.13 21.79
C PHE A 228 -14.76 -12.17 20.31
N SER A 229 -13.82 -11.92 19.40
CA SER A 229 -14.07 -11.99 17.95
C SER A 229 -14.52 -13.38 17.48
N LYS A 230 -13.99 -14.45 18.09
CA LYS A 230 -14.41 -15.82 17.78
C LYS A 230 -15.81 -16.12 18.30
N TRP A 231 -16.17 -15.60 19.47
CA TRP A 231 -17.55 -15.68 19.97
C TRP A 231 -18.50 -14.99 18.99
N ILE A 232 -18.21 -13.75 18.58
CA ILE A 232 -18.99 -13.02 17.57
C ILE A 232 -19.13 -13.86 16.30
N ASN A 233 -18.03 -14.36 15.74
CA ASN A 233 -18.06 -15.15 14.50
C ASN A 233 -18.86 -16.46 14.63
N SER A 234 -18.85 -17.10 15.79
CA SER A 234 -19.52 -18.38 16.01
C SER A 234 -20.99 -18.25 16.39
N LYS A 235 -21.39 -17.19 17.12
CA LYS A 235 -22.75 -17.05 17.68
C LYS A 235 -23.51 -15.83 17.17
N PHE A 236 -22.83 -14.75 16.81
CA PHE A 236 -23.47 -13.44 16.70
C PHE A 236 -23.38 -12.78 15.32
N LYS A 237 -22.50 -13.25 14.42
CA LYS A 237 -22.26 -12.60 13.11
C LYS A 237 -23.47 -12.51 12.18
N LYS A 238 -24.50 -13.35 12.40
CA LYS A 238 -25.73 -13.39 11.59
C LYS A 238 -26.88 -12.64 12.28
N ASP A 239 -26.66 -12.10 13.48
CA ASP A 239 -27.68 -11.33 14.16
C ASP A 239 -28.00 -10.06 13.36
N LYS A 240 -29.30 -9.82 13.14
CA LYS A 240 -29.77 -8.73 12.28
C LYS A 240 -29.42 -7.36 12.87
N LYS A 241 -29.68 -7.15 14.17
CA LYS A 241 -29.44 -5.87 14.82
C LYS A 241 -27.94 -5.57 14.94
N TYR A 242 -27.12 -6.59 15.12
CA TYR A 242 -25.66 -6.47 15.06
C TYR A 242 -25.19 -5.97 13.68
N ILE A 243 -25.69 -6.59 12.61
CA ILE A 243 -25.37 -6.18 11.23
C ILE A 243 -25.85 -4.75 10.96
N ASP A 244 -27.07 -4.42 11.40
CA ASP A 244 -27.66 -3.10 11.23
C ASP A 244 -26.84 -2.02 11.95
N LEU A 245 -26.48 -2.24 13.22
CA LEU A 245 -25.65 -1.30 13.99
C LEU A 245 -24.25 -1.13 13.39
N LYS A 246 -23.63 -2.23 12.94
CA LYS A 246 -22.35 -2.18 12.22
C LYS A 246 -22.47 -1.36 10.94
N ASN A 247 -23.56 -1.54 10.18
CA ASN A 247 -23.81 -0.80 8.96
C ASN A 247 -24.02 0.69 9.24
N ILE A 248 -24.81 1.05 10.26
CA ILE A 248 -25.02 2.45 10.68
C ILE A 248 -23.70 3.11 11.08
N CYS A 249 -22.88 2.42 11.89
CA CYS A 249 -21.55 2.91 12.26
C CYS A 249 -20.65 3.12 11.04
N SER A 250 -20.67 2.18 10.09
CA SER A 250 -19.93 2.30 8.83
C SER A 250 -20.42 3.47 7.98
N GLN A 251 -21.73 3.70 7.90
CA GLN A 251 -22.34 4.81 7.14
C GLN A 251 -21.94 6.15 7.73
N LYS A 252 -22.04 6.29 9.06
CA LYS A 252 -21.65 7.52 9.74
C LYS A 252 -20.17 7.80 9.56
N ALA A 253 -19.31 6.80 9.80
CA ALA A 253 -17.86 6.97 9.65
C ALA A 253 -17.48 7.30 8.20
N GLY A 254 -18.08 6.61 7.22
CA GLY A 254 -17.85 6.88 5.80
C GLY A 254 -18.25 8.30 5.40
N SER A 255 -19.44 8.72 5.79
CA SER A 255 -19.93 10.07 5.48
C SER A 255 -19.08 11.16 6.12
N GLU A 256 -18.75 11.04 7.41
CA GLU A 256 -17.90 12.02 8.09
C GLU A 256 -16.49 12.05 7.51
N LEU A 257 -15.94 10.90 7.14
CA LEU A 257 -14.62 10.80 6.55
C LEU A 257 -14.58 11.44 5.14
N CYS A 258 -15.55 11.16 4.27
CA CYS A 258 -15.65 11.82 2.96
C CYS A 258 -15.81 13.33 3.11
N ASN A 259 -16.64 13.79 4.05
CA ASN A 259 -16.81 15.21 4.35
C ASN A 259 -15.49 15.83 4.85
N TYR A 260 -14.77 15.13 5.71
CA TYR A 260 -13.49 15.59 6.23
C TYR A 260 -12.47 15.77 5.12
N ILE A 261 -12.32 14.77 4.23
CA ILE A 261 -11.36 14.84 3.12
C ILE A 261 -11.75 15.98 2.18
N SER A 262 -13.02 16.08 1.81
CA SER A 262 -13.50 17.12 0.88
C SER A 262 -13.29 18.54 1.43
N ARG A 263 -13.53 18.75 2.74
CA ARG A 263 -13.35 20.07 3.39
C ARG A 263 -11.90 20.46 3.58
N ASN A 264 -11.01 19.49 3.74
CA ASN A 264 -9.61 19.73 4.06
C ASN A 264 -8.68 19.35 2.89
N TYR A 265 -9.21 19.17 1.68
CA TYR A 265 -8.45 18.70 0.54
C TYR A 265 -7.25 19.61 0.24
N ASN A 266 -6.09 18.99 0.04
CA ASN A 266 -4.86 19.64 -0.36
C ASN A 266 -4.41 19.14 -1.75
N PRO A 267 -4.45 20.00 -2.80
CA PRO A 267 -4.00 19.65 -4.15
C PRO A 267 -2.54 19.15 -4.22
N VAL A 268 -1.64 19.74 -3.45
CA VAL A 268 -0.23 19.30 -3.35
C VAL A 268 -0.15 17.87 -2.81
N GLY A 269 -1.08 17.51 -1.93
CA GLY A 269 -1.26 16.17 -1.43
C GLY A 269 -1.55 15.15 -2.52
N LEU A 270 -2.42 15.49 -3.47
CA LEU A 270 -2.75 14.61 -4.59
C LEU A 270 -1.55 14.41 -5.52
N ALA A 271 -0.81 15.47 -5.85
CA ALA A 271 0.41 15.34 -6.64
C ALA A 271 1.41 14.39 -5.96
N ARG A 272 1.65 14.57 -4.65
CA ARG A 272 2.53 13.67 -3.88
C ARG A 272 2.02 12.23 -3.86
N PHE A 273 0.71 12.04 -3.69
CA PHE A 273 0.07 10.72 -3.73
C PHE A 273 0.33 10.02 -5.06
N LEU A 274 0.21 10.75 -6.16
CA LEU A 274 0.46 10.31 -7.52
C LEU A 274 1.95 10.32 -7.91
N GLN A 275 2.87 10.52 -6.96
CA GLN A 275 4.31 10.65 -7.24
C GLN A 275 4.65 11.67 -8.34
N ILE A 276 3.96 12.81 -8.32
CA ILE A 276 4.21 13.92 -9.26
C ILE A 276 5.08 14.96 -8.56
N TYR A 277 6.12 15.40 -9.27
CA TYR A 277 7.18 16.26 -8.75
C TYR A 277 7.36 17.50 -9.63
N GLU A 278 8.26 18.40 -9.23
CA GLU A 278 8.51 19.65 -9.95
C GLU A 278 8.88 19.43 -11.43
N ASN A 279 9.63 18.36 -11.72
CA ASN A 279 10.01 18.01 -13.08
C ASN A 279 9.31 16.71 -13.51
N GLY A 280 8.83 16.69 -14.76
CA GLY A 280 8.29 15.48 -15.37
C GLY A 280 9.38 14.44 -15.60
N TYR A 281 8.99 13.17 -15.55
CA TYR A 281 9.90 12.03 -15.67
C TYR A 281 9.17 10.81 -16.24
N TYR A 282 9.90 9.75 -16.56
CA TYR A 282 9.32 8.50 -17.02
C TYR A 282 9.27 7.47 -15.90
N TYR A 283 8.09 6.91 -15.67
CA TYR A 283 7.92 5.67 -14.92
C TYR A 283 8.08 4.50 -15.87
N ALA A 284 9.15 3.74 -15.69
CA ALA A 284 9.52 2.65 -16.59
C ALA A 284 9.52 1.33 -15.82
N LYS A 285 8.71 0.38 -16.30
CA LYS A 285 8.40 -0.86 -15.62
C LYS A 285 8.69 -2.05 -16.53
N THR A 286 9.37 -3.05 -16.00
CA THR A 286 9.51 -4.35 -16.69
C THR A 286 8.86 -5.46 -15.87
N THR A 287 7.98 -6.22 -16.50
CA THR A 287 7.40 -7.46 -15.93
C THR A 287 7.90 -8.66 -16.72
N GLU A 288 7.58 -9.87 -16.27
CA GLU A 288 7.88 -11.09 -17.04
C GLU A 288 7.24 -11.13 -18.45
N LYS A 289 6.19 -10.32 -18.68
CA LYS A 289 5.37 -10.39 -19.90
C LYS A 289 5.41 -9.13 -20.75
N ASP A 290 5.70 -7.97 -20.14
CA ASP A 290 5.56 -6.68 -20.81
C ASP A 290 6.54 -5.63 -20.27
N ILE A 291 6.84 -4.64 -21.12
CA ILE A 291 7.59 -3.45 -20.77
C ILE A 291 6.67 -2.25 -20.94
N GLU A 292 6.49 -1.50 -19.87
CA GLU A 292 5.61 -0.34 -19.89
C GLU A 292 6.40 0.93 -19.55
N ILE A 293 6.23 1.97 -20.35
CA ILE A 293 6.85 3.27 -20.09
C ILE A 293 5.75 4.34 -20.10
N TYR A 294 5.61 5.03 -18.97
CA TYR A 294 4.64 6.10 -18.77
C TYR A 294 5.37 7.42 -18.55
N TYR A 295 4.95 8.48 -19.24
CA TYR A 295 5.36 9.84 -18.89
C TYR A 295 4.52 10.34 -17.73
N VAL A 296 5.20 10.64 -16.62
CA VAL A 296 4.62 11.26 -15.42
C VAL A 296 4.82 12.77 -15.55
N PRO A 297 3.74 13.56 -15.56
CA PRO A 297 3.83 15.01 -15.75
C PRO A 297 4.54 15.67 -14.57
N SER A 298 5.02 16.88 -14.80
CA SER A 298 5.42 17.82 -13.74
C SER A 298 4.20 18.33 -12.96
N ILE A 299 4.42 18.90 -11.77
CA ILE A 299 3.36 19.57 -10.99
C ILE A 299 2.63 20.64 -11.81
N SER A 300 3.36 21.45 -12.59
CA SER A 300 2.77 22.53 -13.38
C SER A 300 1.86 22.03 -14.50
N GLU A 301 2.21 20.89 -15.12
CA GLU A 301 1.35 20.20 -16.09
C GLU A 301 0.16 19.52 -15.40
N PHE A 302 0.42 18.86 -14.27
CA PHE A 302 -0.58 18.12 -13.50
C PHE A 302 -1.73 19.00 -13.00
N GLU A 303 -1.42 20.14 -12.37
CA GLU A 303 -2.44 21.03 -11.79
C GLU A 303 -3.41 21.58 -12.84
N LYS A 304 -2.96 21.68 -14.08
CA LYS A 304 -3.78 22.13 -15.20
C LYS A 304 -4.79 21.06 -15.64
N ASP A 305 -4.38 19.79 -15.66
CA ASP A 305 -5.07 18.76 -16.43
C ASP A 305 -5.75 17.69 -15.56
N ILE A 306 -5.37 17.53 -14.30
CA ILE A 306 -5.90 16.50 -13.41
C ILE A 306 -6.59 17.12 -12.19
N GLU A 307 -7.72 16.54 -11.77
CA GLU A 307 -8.45 16.96 -10.56
C GLU A 307 -9.08 15.79 -9.81
N ILE A 308 -9.48 16.03 -8.56
CA ILE A 308 -10.39 15.11 -7.86
C ILE A 308 -11.80 15.35 -8.38
N ASP A 309 -12.39 14.34 -8.98
CA ASP A 309 -13.77 14.35 -9.44
C ASP A 309 -14.74 14.09 -8.27
N LYS A 310 -14.48 13.03 -7.50
CA LYS A 310 -15.34 12.65 -6.38
C LYS A 310 -14.60 11.90 -5.26
N ILE A 311 -15.08 12.10 -4.04
CA ILE A 311 -14.72 11.32 -2.86
C ILE A 311 -16.02 10.80 -2.26
N GLU A 312 -16.22 9.49 -2.31
CA GLU A 312 -17.44 8.83 -1.86
C GLU A 312 -17.13 7.62 -0.99
N TYR A 313 -18.14 7.10 -0.30
CA TYR A 313 -17.99 5.88 0.49
C TYR A 313 -18.98 4.82 0.02
N SER A 314 -18.55 3.56 0.13
CA SER A 314 -19.41 2.40 -0.13
C SER A 314 -19.27 1.37 0.99
N ILE A 315 -20.36 0.66 1.28
CA ILE A 315 -20.42 -0.26 2.43
C ILE A 315 -20.96 -1.63 2.00
N PRO A 316 -20.28 -2.32 1.06
CA PRO A 316 -20.65 -3.69 0.72
C PRO A 316 -20.50 -4.58 1.95
N LYS A 317 -21.58 -5.26 2.34
CA LYS A 317 -21.59 -6.23 3.47
C LYS A 317 -21.06 -5.65 4.79
N SER A 318 -21.45 -4.41 5.11
CA SER A 318 -21.04 -3.71 6.33
C SER A 318 -19.53 -3.47 6.43
N GLN A 319 -18.82 -3.37 5.30
CA GLN A 319 -17.40 -3.05 5.26
C GLN A 319 -17.20 -1.69 4.59
N LEU A 320 -16.68 -0.72 5.35
CA LEU A 320 -16.48 0.63 4.85
C LEU A 320 -15.35 0.67 3.81
N ASN A 321 -15.63 1.28 2.68
CA ASN A 321 -14.65 1.61 1.64
C ASN A 321 -14.74 3.10 1.35
N ILE A 322 -13.60 3.78 1.28
CA ILE A 322 -13.50 5.15 0.77
C ILE A 322 -12.98 5.09 -0.65
N ILE A 323 -13.72 5.67 -1.59
CA ILE A 323 -13.43 5.70 -3.01
C ILE A 323 -13.06 7.13 -3.38
N THR A 324 -11.91 7.29 -4.02
CA THR A 324 -11.43 8.57 -4.55
C THR A 324 -11.24 8.43 -6.03
N THR A 325 -11.90 9.29 -6.79
CA THR A 325 -11.81 9.32 -8.25
C THR A 325 -11.06 10.57 -8.67
N VAL A 326 -10.01 10.34 -9.42
CA VAL A 326 -9.18 11.37 -10.01
C VAL A 326 -9.46 11.36 -11.51
N LYS A 327 -9.73 12.53 -12.10
CA LYS A 327 -10.11 12.66 -13.50
C LYS A 327 -9.08 13.46 -14.26
N ASN A 328 -8.74 12.97 -15.44
CA ASN A 328 -8.01 13.73 -16.44
C ASN A 328 -9.00 14.55 -17.26
N LYS A 329 -8.89 15.88 -17.17
CA LYS A 329 -9.78 16.84 -17.85
C LYS A 329 -9.57 16.87 -19.36
N ILE A 330 -8.39 16.47 -19.86
CA ILE A 330 -8.10 16.42 -21.29
C ILE A 330 -8.73 15.18 -21.91
N THR A 331 -8.48 14.00 -21.34
CA THR A 331 -8.93 12.73 -21.92
C THR A 331 -10.34 12.35 -21.50
N GLY A 332 -10.81 12.88 -20.36
CA GLY A 332 -12.06 12.48 -19.71
C GLY A 332 -11.95 11.18 -18.90
N ASN A 333 -10.80 10.49 -18.94
CA ASN A 333 -10.58 9.24 -18.23
C ASN A 333 -10.47 9.47 -16.71
N SER A 334 -10.70 8.42 -15.94
CA SER A 334 -10.71 8.49 -14.48
C SER A 334 -10.01 7.31 -13.84
N LEU A 335 -9.22 7.60 -12.80
CA LEU A 335 -8.53 6.62 -11.98
C LEU A 335 -9.19 6.57 -10.60
N GLU A 336 -9.65 5.39 -10.20
CA GLU A 336 -10.31 5.17 -8.92
C GLU A 336 -9.36 4.47 -7.93
N PHE A 337 -9.31 5.00 -6.70
CA PHE A 337 -8.61 4.40 -5.58
C PHE A 337 -9.61 4.02 -4.50
N ARG A 338 -9.49 2.81 -3.96
CA ARG A 338 -10.35 2.31 -2.90
C ARG A 338 -9.54 1.98 -1.66
N ASN A 339 -9.78 2.72 -0.58
CA ASN A 339 -9.29 2.38 0.75
C ASN A 339 -10.34 1.52 1.48
N GLU A 340 -10.09 0.22 1.54
CA GLU A 340 -10.92 -0.76 2.26
C GLU A 340 -10.58 -0.72 3.76
N CYS A 341 -11.54 -0.34 4.61
CA CYS A 341 -11.40 -0.34 6.06
C CYS A 341 -11.99 -1.63 6.65
N ARG A 342 -11.15 -2.43 7.30
CA ARG A 342 -11.54 -3.76 7.79
C ARG A 342 -10.89 -4.13 9.11
N PHE A 343 -11.60 -4.91 9.92
CA PHE A 343 -11.01 -5.61 11.05
C PHE A 343 -10.38 -6.92 10.58
N SER A 344 -9.08 -6.91 10.25
CA SER A 344 -8.33 -8.08 9.73
C SER A 344 -8.26 -9.24 10.73
N HIS A 345 -8.17 -8.92 12.02
CA HIS A 345 -8.01 -9.88 13.12
C HIS A 345 -9.25 -9.98 14.01
N GLY A 346 -10.44 -9.75 13.43
CA GLY A 346 -11.71 -9.88 14.14
C GLY A 346 -12.26 -8.57 14.71
N GLN A 347 -13.58 -8.53 14.89
CA GLN A 347 -14.32 -7.32 15.21
C GLN A 347 -13.97 -6.82 16.62
N PHE A 348 -13.83 -5.51 16.78
CA PHE A 348 -13.37 -4.85 18.02
C PHE A 348 -11.94 -5.24 18.45
N ASN A 349 -11.16 -5.87 17.57
CA ASN A 349 -9.73 -6.11 17.83
C ASN A 349 -8.87 -5.01 17.20
N GLY A 350 -8.45 -4.07 18.04
CA GLY A 350 -7.53 -2.99 17.66
C GLY A 350 -8.09 -2.08 16.57
N THR A 351 -7.18 -1.38 15.90
CA THR A 351 -7.50 -0.46 14.81
C THR A 351 -7.88 -1.22 13.53
N PRO A 352 -8.98 -0.86 12.85
CA PRO A 352 -9.25 -1.35 11.51
C PRO A 352 -8.06 -1.11 10.57
N GLU A 353 -7.60 -2.17 9.92
CA GLU A 353 -6.64 -2.02 8.83
C GLU A 353 -7.29 -1.33 7.65
N ALA A 354 -6.51 -0.50 6.98
CA ALA A 354 -6.85 0.05 5.69
C ALA A 354 -5.94 -0.55 4.63
N LYS A 355 -6.53 -1.03 3.53
CA LYS A 355 -5.81 -1.48 2.35
C LYS A 355 -6.24 -0.67 1.15
N MET A 356 -5.26 -0.09 0.46
CA MET A 356 -5.51 0.62 -0.78
C MET A 356 -5.57 -0.38 -1.95
N TYR A 357 -6.57 -0.22 -2.79
CA TYR A 357 -6.76 -0.95 -4.02
C TYR A 357 -6.93 0.04 -5.16
N TYR A 358 -6.42 -0.32 -6.33
CA TYR A 358 -6.78 0.34 -7.58
C TYR A 358 -8.16 -0.17 -8.02
N GLY A 359 -8.93 0.71 -8.67
CA GLY A 359 -10.19 0.36 -9.31
C GLY A 359 -10.01 -0.84 -10.23
N ARG A 360 -10.99 -1.75 -10.25
CA ARG A 360 -10.99 -2.81 -11.26
C ARG A 360 -11.22 -2.14 -12.61
N ASN A 361 -10.31 -2.33 -13.56
CA ASN A 361 -10.33 -1.77 -14.92
C ASN A 361 -9.93 -0.30 -15.05
N THR A 362 -9.25 0.30 -14.07
CA THR A 362 -8.58 1.60 -14.22
C THR A 362 -7.09 1.38 -14.42
N ASP A 363 -6.49 2.08 -15.36
CA ASP A 363 -5.09 1.93 -15.75
C ASP A 363 -4.30 3.20 -15.43
N LEU A 364 -2.99 3.09 -15.18
CA LEU A 364 -2.17 4.28 -14.96
C LEU A 364 -2.16 5.21 -16.18
N SER A 365 -2.41 4.67 -17.38
CA SER A 365 -2.61 5.44 -18.61
C SER A 365 -3.82 6.38 -18.58
N ASP A 366 -4.71 6.25 -17.60
CA ASP A 366 -5.81 7.21 -17.40
C ASP A 366 -5.29 8.58 -16.91
N ILE A 367 -4.14 8.60 -16.24
CA ILE A 367 -3.51 9.81 -15.67
C ILE A 367 -2.15 10.11 -16.29
N TYR A 368 -1.38 9.08 -16.66
CA TYR A 368 -0.07 9.23 -17.28
C TYR A 368 -0.11 8.91 -18.77
N GLU A 369 0.78 9.50 -19.56
CA GLU A 369 0.83 9.20 -20.99
C GLU A 369 1.64 7.92 -21.23
N LYS A 370 1.00 6.86 -21.73
CA LYS A 370 1.69 5.61 -22.10
C LYS A 370 2.50 5.80 -23.39
N LYS A 371 3.79 5.48 -23.37
CA LYS A 371 4.70 5.51 -24.52
C LYS A 371 5.00 4.12 -25.07
N TYR A 372 5.04 3.12 -24.20
CA TYR A 372 5.20 1.69 -24.52
C TYR A 372 4.26 0.87 -23.65
#